data_AF-A0A4V6E424-F1
#
_entry.id   AF-A0A4V6E424-F1
#
_cell.length_a   1.000
_cell.length_b   1.000
_cell.length_c   1.000
_cell.angle_alpha   90.00
_cell.angle_beta   90.00
_cell.angle_gamma   90.00
#
_symmetry.space_group_name_H-M   'P 1'
#
loop_
_entity.id
_entity.type
_entity.pdbx_description
1 polymer ?
#
loop_
_entity_poly.entity_id
_entity_poly.type
_entity_poly.pdbx_seq_one_letter_code
_entity_poly.pdbx_strand_id
1 'polypeptide(L)'
;MSSPYTERRDGTFVVIGCGSAKRNPNDDSDLADAVWTPEGHDVEVPYWRAQDLYTSSYFRLKRDYAERMTDWTDRDEDKAWAILSAEYGLVLPDQPIPYYDTNAKDLPDQPPSNDAPDTRPDGNPIKNRADEWAYNVAQNLEAWTQLFAKNSESESRCQRLLILAGKTHYTGPLRKRGAFNGLANISRTSPGLAVEPEFPFNEIDAAGIGEQMGWLSETNKRLTEVAQS
;
A
#
# COMPACT_ATOMS: atom_id res chain seq x y z
N MET A 1 23.31 8.55 14.41
CA MET A 1 23.38 7.68 13.23
C MET A 1 22.19 8.02 12.34
N SER A 2 22.40 8.19 11.03
CA SER A 2 21.28 8.39 10.10
C SER A 2 20.39 7.15 10.10
N SER A 3 19.07 7.31 10.12
CA SER A 3 18.15 6.17 10.07
C SER A 3 18.23 5.49 8.69
N PRO A 4 18.21 4.15 8.57
CA PRO A 4 18.24 3.45 7.27
C PRO A 4 17.03 3.78 6.38
N TYR A 5 16.06 4.53 6.89
CA TYR A 5 14.86 5.01 6.20
C TYR A 5 14.99 6.43 5.67
N THR A 6 16.18 7.03 5.73
CA THR A 6 16.41 8.42 5.30
C THR A 6 17.32 8.55 4.08
N GLU A 7 17.72 7.42 3.49
CA GLU A 7 18.59 7.33 2.33
C GLU A 7 17.92 6.52 1.23
N ARG A 8 18.04 6.98 -0.02
CA ARG A 8 17.55 6.25 -1.20
C ARG A 8 18.41 5.02 -1.44
N ARG A 9 17.78 3.92 -1.83
CA ARG A 9 18.44 2.70 -2.28
C ARG A 9 17.69 2.14 -3.46
N ASP A 10 18.37 1.96 -4.58
CA ASP A 10 17.77 1.34 -5.77
C ASP A 10 17.18 -0.01 -5.41
N GLY A 11 16.02 -0.31 -5.99
CA GLY A 11 15.26 -1.50 -5.67
C GLY A 11 14.46 -1.41 -4.36
N THR A 12 14.32 -0.21 -3.78
CA THR A 12 13.38 0.03 -2.68
C THR A 12 11.96 0.17 -3.20
N PHE A 13 11.05 -0.62 -2.62
CA PHE A 13 9.61 -0.57 -2.82
C PHE A 13 8.93 -0.01 -1.59
N VAL A 14 7.83 0.70 -1.77
CA VAL A 14 7.10 1.31 -0.65
C VAL A 14 5.61 1.02 -0.75
N VAL A 15 5.03 0.48 0.32
CA VAL A 15 3.58 0.38 0.49
C VAL A 15 3.15 1.41 1.52
N ILE A 16 2.17 2.25 1.19
CA ILE A 16 1.64 3.26 2.12
C ILE A 16 0.20 2.94 2.52
N GLY A 17 -0.13 3.08 3.81
CA GLY A 17 -1.51 2.94 4.28
C GLY A 17 -2.40 4.06 3.75
N CYS A 18 -3.62 3.73 3.31
CA CYS A 18 -4.51 4.71 2.67
C CYS A 18 -5.08 5.78 3.61
N GLY A 19 -5.26 5.48 4.90
CA GLY A 19 -5.94 6.38 5.83
C GLY A 19 -7.46 6.43 5.60
N SER A 20 -8.16 7.29 6.34
CA SER A 20 -9.64 7.36 6.31
C SER A 20 -10.19 8.54 5.51
N ALA A 21 -9.44 9.63 5.36
CA ALA A 21 -9.91 10.81 4.62
C ALA A 21 -9.83 10.54 3.12
N LYS A 22 -10.98 10.64 2.45
CA LYS A 22 -11.14 10.48 1.01
C LYS A 22 -11.86 11.70 0.44
N ARG A 23 -11.81 11.85 -0.88
CA ARG A 23 -12.68 12.75 -1.62
C ARG A 23 -14.16 12.44 -1.35
N ASN A 24 -14.98 13.48 -1.37
CA ASN A 24 -16.41 13.41 -1.16
C ASN A 24 -17.13 13.24 -2.50
N PRO A 25 -17.85 12.12 -2.72
CA PRO A 25 -18.55 11.88 -3.99
C PRO A 25 -19.75 12.80 -4.22
N ASN A 26 -20.12 13.62 -3.24
CA ASN A 26 -21.21 14.60 -3.33
C ASN A 26 -20.70 16.06 -3.35
N ASP A 27 -19.39 16.28 -3.47
CA ASP A 27 -18.81 17.62 -3.55
C ASP A 27 -18.35 17.92 -4.98
N ASP A 28 -18.87 19.00 -5.57
CA ASP A 28 -18.59 19.37 -6.96
C ASP A 28 -17.09 19.60 -7.23
N SER A 29 -16.35 20.12 -6.24
CA SER A 29 -14.92 20.37 -6.40
C SER A 29 -14.11 19.07 -6.42
N ASP A 30 -14.53 18.06 -5.66
CA ASP A 30 -13.95 16.72 -5.72
C ASP A 30 -14.33 15.96 -6.98
N LEU A 31 -15.57 16.12 -7.46
CA LEU A 31 -16.05 15.50 -8.70
C LEU A 31 -15.34 16.04 -9.94
N ALA A 32 -14.88 17.30 -9.92
CA ALA A 32 -14.09 17.87 -11.01
C ALA A 32 -12.75 17.13 -11.24
N ASP A 33 -12.21 16.48 -10.21
CA ASP A 33 -10.99 15.69 -10.27
C ASP A 33 -11.24 14.19 -10.53
N ALA A 34 -12.51 13.77 -10.63
CA ALA A 34 -12.85 12.38 -10.89
C ALA A 34 -12.44 11.98 -12.31
N VAL A 35 -11.88 10.79 -12.47
CA VAL A 35 -11.55 10.25 -13.79
C VAL A 35 -12.79 9.71 -14.50
N TRP A 36 -13.75 9.17 -13.74
CA TRP A 36 -15.07 8.75 -14.24
C TRP A 36 -16.15 9.19 -13.26
N THR A 37 -17.29 9.67 -13.77
CA THR A 37 -18.47 10.08 -12.98
C THR A 37 -19.73 9.38 -13.48
N PRO A 38 -20.76 9.18 -12.64
CA PRO A 38 -22.01 8.52 -13.05
C PRO A 38 -22.79 9.23 -14.16
N GLU A 39 -22.62 10.54 -14.30
CA GLU A 39 -23.29 11.31 -15.35
C GLU A 39 -22.58 11.22 -16.71
N GLY A 40 -21.25 10.99 -16.70
CA GLY A 40 -20.42 10.95 -17.90
C GLY A 40 -20.03 9.55 -18.37
N HIS A 41 -20.20 8.54 -17.52
CA HIS A 41 -19.84 7.15 -17.74
C HIS A 41 -20.93 6.23 -17.17
N ASP A 42 -21.07 5.02 -17.71
CA ASP A 42 -22.00 3.99 -17.20
C ASP A 42 -21.44 3.35 -15.90
N VAL A 43 -21.26 4.18 -14.88
CA VAL A 43 -20.74 3.82 -13.55
C VAL A 43 -21.70 4.29 -12.47
N GLU A 44 -21.89 3.48 -11.42
CA GLU A 44 -22.84 3.82 -10.34
C GLU A 44 -22.27 4.86 -9.35
N VAL A 45 -20.95 4.97 -9.27
CA VAL A 45 -20.22 5.86 -8.35
C VAL A 45 -19.01 6.49 -9.05
N PRO A 46 -18.54 7.68 -8.62
CA PRO A 46 -17.36 8.29 -9.19
C PRO A 46 -16.07 7.52 -8.88
N TYR A 47 -15.12 7.59 -9.80
CA TYR A 47 -13.79 6.99 -9.70
C TYR A 47 -12.73 8.08 -9.66
N TRP A 48 -11.69 7.86 -8.85
CA TRP A 48 -10.46 8.64 -8.86
C TRP A 48 -9.28 7.68 -9.02
N ARG A 49 -8.15 8.21 -9.50
CA ARG A 49 -6.88 7.50 -9.31
C ARG A 49 -6.65 7.29 -7.82
N ALA A 50 -6.18 6.11 -7.43
CA ALA A 50 -6.03 5.78 -6.02
C ALA A 50 -5.18 6.81 -5.23
N GLN A 51 -4.13 7.36 -5.84
CA GLN A 51 -3.28 8.39 -5.22
C GLN A 51 -3.97 9.74 -5.00
N ASP A 52 -5.05 10.00 -5.72
CA ASP A 52 -5.81 11.24 -5.69
C ASP A 52 -7.11 11.10 -4.87
N LEU A 53 -7.55 9.87 -4.60
CA LEU A 53 -8.71 9.60 -3.75
C LEU A 53 -8.48 10.02 -2.29
N TYR A 54 -7.29 9.77 -1.73
CA TYR A 54 -7.02 9.99 -0.31
C TYR A 54 -6.46 11.40 -0.05
N THR A 55 -7.12 12.16 0.82
CA THR A 55 -6.93 13.63 0.92
C THR A 55 -6.18 14.09 2.17
N SER A 56 -5.93 13.21 3.15
CA SER A 56 -5.26 13.63 4.39
C SER A 56 -3.82 14.09 4.19
N SER A 57 -3.38 15.09 4.96
CA SER A 57 -1.97 15.52 4.99
C SER A 57 -1.01 14.39 5.34
N TYR A 58 -1.44 13.44 6.18
CA TYR A 58 -0.64 12.27 6.52
C TYR A 58 -0.48 11.30 5.34
N PHE A 59 -1.53 11.09 4.54
CA PHE A 59 -1.43 10.34 3.28
C PHE A 59 -0.46 11.04 2.32
N ARG A 60 -0.61 12.35 2.11
CA ARG A 60 0.28 13.13 1.25
C ARG A 60 1.76 13.00 1.66
N LEU A 61 2.08 13.10 2.95
CA LEU A 61 3.45 12.94 3.43
C LEU A 61 4.02 11.54 3.15
N LYS A 62 3.21 10.49 3.30
CA LYS A 62 3.62 9.12 2.95
C LYS A 62 3.81 8.95 1.45
N ARG A 63 2.93 9.54 0.63
CA ARG A 63 3.05 9.56 -0.83
C ARG A 63 4.35 10.25 -1.25
N ASP A 64 4.59 11.47 -0.76
CA ASP A 64 5.81 12.24 -1.07
C ASP A 64 7.09 11.46 -0.72
N TYR A 65 7.07 10.72 0.40
CA TYR A 65 8.15 9.82 0.79
C TYR A 65 8.30 8.63 -0.16
N ALA A 66 7.18 7.97 -0.49
CA ALA A 66 7.17 6.80 -1.36
C ALA A 66 7.70 7.16 -2.76
N GLU A 67 7.21 8.25 -3.35
CA GLU A 67 7.69 8.76 -4.64
C GLU A 67 9.21 9.01 -4.62
N ARG A 68 9.73 9.67 -3.58
CA ARG A 68 11.17 9.95 -3.47
C ARG A 68 12.04 8.71 -3.28
N MET A 69 11.55 7.74 -2.52
CA MET A 69 12.28 6.48 -2.28
C MET A 69 12.24 5.55 -3.48
N THR A 70 11.31 5.76 -4.41
CA THR A 70 11.06 4.88 -5.57
C THR A 70 11.42 5.52 -6.91
N ASP A 71 11.99 6.72 -6.88
CA ASP A 71 12.44 7.53 -8.02
C ASP A 71 13.56 6.88 -8.86
N TRP A 72 14.08 5.72 -8.44
CA TRP A 72 15.00 4.88 -9.23
C TRP A 72 14.31 4.13 -10.38
N THR A 73 12.97 4.19 -10.44
CA THR A 73 12.20 3.58 -11.52
C THR A 73 12.22 4.50 -12.75
N ASP A 74 13.08 4.21 -13.73
CA ASP A 74 13.23 4.99 -14.98
C ASP A 74 11.98 5.04 -15.89
N ARG A 75 10.87 4.40 -15.51
CA ARG A 75 9.64 4.31 -16.31
C ARG A 75 8.46 4.84 -15.51
N ASP A 76 7.75 5.81 -16.08
CA ASP A 76 6.57 6.41 -15.46
C ASP A 76 5.46 5.39 -15.15
N GLU A 77 5.39 4.31 -15.94
CA GLU A 77 4.44 3.19 -15.83
C GLU A 77 4.77 2.18 -14.71
N ASP A 78 6.02 2.15 -14.23
CA ASP A 78 6.49 1.17 -13.25
C ASP A 78 6.58 1.78 -11.85
N LYS A 79 5.43 2.12 -11.24
CA LYS A 79 5.42 2.66 -9.87
C LYS A 79 5.87 1.59 -8.87
N ALA A 80 7.09 1.70 -8.36
CA ALA A 80 7.60 0.87 -7.26
C ALA A 80 7.02 1.26 -5.88
N TRP A 81 5.88 1.96 -5.86
CA TRP A 81 5.07 2.11 -4.67
C TRP A 81 3.59 1.81 -4.91
N ALA A 82 2.90 1.38 -3.86
CA ALA A 82 1.49 1.00 -3.88
C ALA A 82 0.76 1.48 -2.62
N ILE A 83 -0.57 1.50 -2.67
CA ILE A 83 -1.43 1.92 -1.57
C ILE A 83 -2.11 0.71 -0.96
N LEU A 84 -1.94 0.52 0.35
CA LEU A 84 -2.65 -0.47 1.15
C LEU A 84 -4.06 0.04 1.47
N SER A 85 -5.02 -0.42 0.67
CA SER A 85 -6.45 -0.14 0.78
C SER A 85 -7.14 -1.17 1.67
N ALA A 86 -8.03 -0.68 2.54
CA ALA A 86 -8.89 -1.55 3.36
C ALA A 86 -9.92 -2.35 2.53
N GLU A 87 -10.31 -1.85 1.36
CA GLU A 87 -11.30 -2.50 0.48
C GLU A 87 -10.63 -3.41 -0.54
N TYR A 88 -9.58 -2.91 -1.18
CA TYR A 88 -8.99 -3.52 -2.37
C TYR A 88 -7.69 -4.27 -2.12
N GLY A 89 -7.20 -4.34 -0.87
CA GLY A 89 -5.89 -4.93 -0.59
C GLY A 89 -4.77 -3.97 -0.98
N LEU A 90 -4.10 -4.20 -2.12
CA LEU A 90 -3.15 -3.24 -2.69
C LEU A 90 -3.63 -2.70 -4.03
N VAL A 91 -3.49 -1.39 -4.20
CA VAL A 91 -3.82 -0.69 -5.44
C VAL A 91 -2.64 0.15 -5.91
N LEU A 92 -2.45 0.22 -7.22
CA LEU A 92 -1.43 1.08 -7.81
C LEU A 92 -1.87 2.56 -7.75
N PRO A 93 -0.91 3.51 -7.72
CA PRO A 93 -1.22 4.93 -7.56
C PRO A 93 -2.17 5.49 -8.63
N ASP A 94 -1.99 5.05 -9.87
CA ASP A 94 -2.72 5.49 -11.05
C ASP A 94 -4.01 4.69 -11.32
N GLN A 95 -4.19 3.56 -10.64
CA GLN A 95 -5.36 2.71 -10.79
C GLN A 95 -6.64 3.48 -10.44
N PRO A 96 -7.59 3.64 -11.38
CA PRO A 96 -8.91 4.17 -11.08
C PRO A 96 -9.65 3.23 -10.12
N ILE A 97 -10.11 3.76 -8.99
CA ILE A 97 -10.94 3.04 -8.02
C ILE A 97 -12.16 3.87 -7.67
N PRO A 98 -13.32 3.23 -7.44
CA PRO A 98 -14.52 3.94 -7.06
C PRO A 98 -14.42 4.48 -5.64
N TYR A 99 -15.27 5.46 -5.31
CA TYR A 99 -15.51 5.81 -3.92
C TYR A 99 -15.91 4.57 -3.11
N TYR A 100 -15.41 4.48 -1.88
CA TYR A 100 -15.79 3.45 -0.92
C TYR A 100 -15.60 3.94 0.52
N ASP A 101 -16.40 3.42 1.45
CA ASP A 101 -16.34 3.77 2.89
C ASP A 101 -15.99 2.58 3.79
N THR A 102 -15.10 1.72 3.31
CA THR A 102 -14.55 0.61 4.10
C THR A 102 -13.39 1.07 4.95
N ASN A 103 -13.39 0.67 6.23
CA ASN A 103 -12.32 0.95 7.18
C ASN A 103 -11.73 -0.36 7.73
N ALA A 104 -10.39 -0.46 7.73
CA ALA A 104 -9.68 -1.65 8.17
C ALA A 104 -10.02 -2.09 9.61
N LYS A 105 -10.41 -1.14 10.47
CA LYS A 105 -10.77 -1.42 11.86
C LYS A 105 -12.07 -2.25 11.99
N ASP A 106 -12.97 -2.16 11.00
CA ASP A 106 -14.30 -2.76 11.04
C ASP A 106 -14.33 -4.15 10.36
N LEU A 107 -13.31 -4.47 9.56
CA LEU A 107 -13.19 -5.75 8.84
C LEU A 107 -13.26 -7.01 9.74
N PRO A 108 -12.71 -7.03 10.98
CA PRO A 108 -12.79 -8.22 11.83
C PRO A 108 -14.22 -8.61 12.23
N ASP A 109 -15.14 -7.65 12.22
CA ASP A 109 -16.53 -7.81 12.68
C ASP A 109 -17.50 -8.09 11.52
N GLN A 110 -17.00 -8.15 10.28
CA GLN A 110 -17.81 -8.36 9.08
C GLN A 110 -17.66 -9.80 8.57
N PRO A 111 -18.76 -10.45 8.14
CA PRO A 111 -18.68 -11.77 7.51
C PRO A 111 -17.88 -11.69 6.20
N PRO A 112 -17.16 -12.76 5.80
CA PRO A 112 -16.43 -12.77 4.54
C PRO A 112 -17.38 -12.57 3.36
N SER A 113 -16.87 -12.09 2.23
CA SER A 113 -17.66 -12.00 1.00
C SER A 113 -18.05 -13.39 0.50
N ASN A 114 -19.06 -13.45 -0.38
CA ASN A 114 -19.47 -14.72 -1.01
C ASN A 114 -18.37 -15.33 -1.89
N ASP A 115 -17.44 -14.50 -2.36
CA ASP A 115 -16.34 -14.88 -3.25
C ASP A 115 -15.02 -15.04 -2.47
N ALA A 116 -15.09 -15.06 -1.14
CA ALA A 116 -13.91 -15.23 -0.30
C ALA A 116 -13.27 -16.61 -0.54
N PRO A 117 -11.94 -16.70 -0.58
CA PRO A 117 -11.25 -17.99 -0.67
C PRO A 117 -11.45 -18.83 0.59
N ASP A 118 -11.14 -20.12 0.50
CA ASP A 118 -11.30 -21.04 1.64
C ASP A 118 -10.28 -20.76 2.76
N THR A 119 -9.05 -20.34 2.40
CA THR A 119 -7.92 -20.25 3.33
C THR A 119 -7.20 -18.91 3.28
N ARG A 120 -6.73 -18.49 4.46
CA ARG A 120 -5.81 -17.37 4.67
C ARG A 120 -4.40 -17.72 4.18
N PRO A 121 -3.52 -16.71 4.02
CA PRO A 121 -2.11 -16.94 3.70
C PRO A 121 -1.39 -17.87 4.67
N ASP A 122 -1.76 -17.85 5.96
CA ASP A 122 -1.20 -18.74 6.98
C ASP A 122 -1.81 -20.16 7.01
N GLY A 123 -2.65 -20.50 6.04
CA GLY A 123 -3.30 -21.81 5.89
C GLY A 123 -4.52 -22.04 6.76
N ASN A 124 -4.87 -21.13 7.68
CA ASN A 124 -6.09 -21.23 8.46
C ASN A 124 -7.33 -20.87 7.61
N PRO A 125 -8.54 -21.33 7.95
CA PRO A 125 -9.74 -20.97 7.21
C PRO A 125 -10.08 -19.49 7.34
N ILE A 126 -10.67 -18.92 6.29
CA ILE A 126 -11.23 -17.55 6.30
C ILE A 126 -12.53 -17.51 7.10
N LYS A 127 -12.64 -16.56 8.04
CA LYS A 127 -13.82 -16.42 8.93
C LYS A 127 -14.49 -15.05 8.88
N ASN A 128 -13.80 -14.02 8.40
CA ASN A 128 -14.28 -12.64 8.33
C ASN A 128 -13.59 -11.85 7.22
N ARG A 129 -14.04 -10.62 6.97
CA ARG A 129 -13.42 -9.73 5.98
C ARG A 129 -11.96 -9.41 6.29
N ALA A 130 -11.53 -9.42 7.55
CA ALA A 130 -10.12 -9.20 7.86
C ALA A 130 -9.22 -10.38 7.43
N ASP A 131 -9.73 -11.61 7.46
CA ASP A 131 -9.05 -12.79 6.93
C ASP A 131 -8.97 -12.76 5.39
N GLU A 132 -10.07 -12.40 4.73
CA GLU A 132 -10.13 -12.19 3.28
C GLU A 132 -9.22 -11.06 2.82
N TRP A 133 -9.22 -9.93 3.55
CA TRP A 133 -8.33 -8.81 3.27
C TRP A 133 -6.85 -9.21 3.37
N ALA A 134 -6.47 -10.02 4.36
CA ALA A 134 -5.11 -10.53 4.48
C ALA A 134 -4.72 -11.42 3.28
N TYR A 135 -5.66 -12.24 2.79
CA TYR A 135 -5.46 -13.00 1.55
C TYR A 135 -5.24 -12.07 0.34
N ASN A 136 -6.13 -11.10 0.14
CA ASN A 136 -6.05 -10.17 -0.99
C ASN A 136 -4.74 -9.37 -0.96
N VAL A 137 -4.32 -8.86 0.20
CA VAL A 137 -3.03 -8.17 0.36
C VAL A 137 -1.86 -9.07 -0.02
N ALA A 138 -1.85 -10.34 0.42
CA ALA A 138 -0.78 -11.27 0.08
C ALA A 138 -0.72 -11.53 -1.44
N GLN A 139 -1.86 -11.82 -2.07
CA GLN A 139 -1.94 -12.04 -3.52
C GLN A 139 -1.52 -10.80 -4.31
N ASN A 140 -1.95 -9.61 -3.90
CA ASN A 140 -1.60 -8.39 -4.60
C ASN A 140 -0.12 -8.04 -4.41
N LEU A 141 0.46 -8.28 -3.23
CA LEU A 141 1.90 -8.12 -2.99
C LEU A 141 2.71 -9.01 -3.93
N GLU A 142 2.31 -10.27 -4.06
CA GLU A 142 2.92 -11.21 -5.00
C GLU A 142 2.89 -10.67 -6.43
N ALA A 143 1.69 -10.42 -6.93
CA ALA A 143 1.47 -10.03 -8.31
C ALA A 143 2.20 -8.73 -8.65
N TRP A 144 2.09 -7.72 -7.77
CA TRP A 144 2.74 -6.42 -7.97
C TRP A 144 4.27 -6.54 -8.00
N THR A 145 4.87 -7.25 -7.05
CA THR A 145 6.34 -7.35 -7.00
C THR A 145 6.90 -8.24 -8.11
N GLN A 146 6.13 -9.20 -8.62
CA GLN A 146 6.48 -9.98 -9.81
C GLN A 146 6.53 -9.14 -11.09
N LEU A 147 5.82 -8.01 -11.19
CA LEU A 147 5.96 -7.08 -12.33
C LEU A 147 7.41 -6.57 -12.50
N PHE A 148 8.19 -6.60 -11.42
CA PHE A 148 9.57 -6.12 -11.37
C PHE A 148 10.60 -7.26 -11.27
N ALA A 149 10.12 -8.52 -11.28
CA ALA A 149 10.97 -9.69 -11.39
C ALA A 149 11.43 -9.84 -12.85
N LYS A 150 12.73 -10.05 -13.06
CA LYS A 150 13.27 -10.54 -14.35
C LYS A 150 13.35 -12.07 -14.32
N ASN A 151 14.00 -12.67 -15.32
CA ASN A 151 13.99 -14.10 -15.66
C ASN A 151 14.41 -15.07 -14.53
N SER A 152 14.76 -14.60 -13.33
CA SER A 152 14.96 -15.39 -12.11
C SER A 152 14.80 -14.54 -10.83
N GLU A 153 14.60 -15.19 -9.66
CA GLU A 153 14.53 -14.55 -8.33
C GLU A 153 15.71 -13.62 -8.04
N SER A 154 16.93 -14.05 -8.41
CA SER A 154 18.16 -13.28 -8.21
C SER A 154 18.26 -12.00 -9.05
N GLU A 155 17.37 -11.84 -10.03
CA GLU A 155 17.30 -10.65 -10.89
C GLU A 155 16.13 -9.72 -10.55
N SER A 156 15.40 -10.00 -9.46
CA SER A 156 14.33 -9.11 -8.99
C SER A 156 14.89 -7.71 -8.74
N ARG A 157 14.23 -6.68 -9.27
CA ARG A 157 14.57 -5.30 -8.92
C ARG A 157 14.07 -4.94 -7.52
N CYS A 158 13.12 -5.68 -6.96
CA CYS A 158 12.67 -5.48 -5.58
C CYS A 158 13.70 -6.09 -4.62
N GLN A 159 14.54 -5.23 -4.05
CA GLN A 159 15.61 -5.57 -3.11
C GLN A 159 15.27 -5.15 -1.67
N ARG A 160 14.25 -4.31 -1.51
CA ARG A 160 13.80 -3.79 -0.21
C ARG A 160 12.31 -3.47 -0.27
N LEU A 161 11.53 -3.83 0.76
CA LEU A 161 10.10 -3.50 0.84
C LEU A 161 9.80 -2.78 2.16
N LEU A 162 9.34 -1.52 2.07
CA LEU A 162 8.97 -0.69 3.21
C LEU A 162 7.45 -0.60 3.34
N ILE A 163 6.90 -0.85 4.53
CA ILE A 163 5.46 -0.74 4.80
C ILE A 163 5.18 0.44 5.76
N LEU A 164 4.70 1.56 5.22
CA LEU A 164 4.30 2.75 5.95
C LEU A 164 2.80 2.75 6.28
N ALA A 165 2.39 1.86 7.19
CA ALA A 165 1.01 1.75 7.65
C ALA A 165 0.91 1.53 9.17
N GLY A 166 -0.20 1.97 9.75
CA GLY A 166 -0.41 1.94 11.20
C GLY A 166 -0.48 0.53 11.79
N LYS A 167 0.20 0.31 12.92
CA LYS A 167 0.29 -0.99 13.60
C LYS A 167 -1.07 -1.55 14.01
N THR A 168 -1.93 -0.73 14.59
CA THR A 168 -3.17 -1.19 15.25
C THR A 168 -4.17 -1.78 14.28
N HIS A 169 -4.41 -1.11 13.16
CA HIS A 169 -5.50 -1.47 12.23
C HIS A 169 -5.01 -2.00 10.88
N TYR A 170 -3.73 -1.84 10.55
CA TYR A 170 -3.18 -2.35 9.29
C TYR A 170 -2.16 -3.45 9.53
N THR A 171 -0.92 -3.09 9.86
CA THR A 171 0.20 -4.05 9.80
C THR A 171 0.09 -5.14 10.87
N GLY A 172 -0.41 -4.84 12.06
CA GLY A 172 -0.64 -5.83 13.11
C GLY A 172 -1.66 -6.92 12.71
N PRO A 173 -2.89 -6.56 12.34
CA PRO A 173 -3.89 -7.51 11.85
C PRO A 173 -3.44 -8.35 10.65
N LEU A 174 -2.75 -7.73 9.69
CA LEU A 174 -2.23 -8.39 8.49
C LEU A 174 -1.12 -9.40 8.83
N ARG A 175 -0.15 -9.01 9.67
CA ARG A 175 0.93 -9.90 10.13
C ARG A 175 0.39 -11.11 10.88
N LYS A 176 -0.60 -10.92 11.77
CA LYS A 176 -1.23 -12.01 12.52
C LYS A 176 -1.91 -13.06 11.62
N ARG A 177 -2.24 -12.71 10.39
CA ARG A 177 -2.93 -13.56 9.40
C ARG A 177 -2.00 -14.09 8.30
N GLY A 178 -0.71 -13.79 8.43
CA GLY A 178 0.30 -14.20 7.47
C GLY A 178 0.27 -13.45 6.14
N ALA A 179 -0.35 -12.27 6.05
CA ALA A 179 -0.34 -11.49 4.80
C ALA A 179 1.07 -11.15 4.29
N PHE A 180 2.05 -11.21 5.19
CA PHE A 180 3.48 -11.04 4.91
C PHE A 180 4.30 -12.31 5.16
N ASN A 181 3.67 -13.38 5.65
CA ASN A 181 4.36 -14.65 5.89
C ASN A 181 4.46 -15.36 4.56
N GLY A 182 5.67 -15.50 4.04
CA GLY A 182 5.97 -16.47 3.00
C GLY A 182 5.06 -16.39 1.78
N LEU A 183 5.49 -15.57 0.82
CA LEU A 183 5.30 -15.93 -0.58
C LEU A 183 6.05 -17.22 -0.97
N ALA A 184 6.78 -17.82 -0.03
CA ALA A 184 7.33 -19.16 -0.13
C ALA A 184 6.28 -20.30 0.01
N ASN A 185 5.02 -20.02 0.39
CA ASN A 185 4.00 -21.06 0.61
C ASN A 185 2.70 -20.88 -0.19
N ILE A 186 2.54 -19.79 -0.95
CA ILE A 186 1.29 -19.49 -1.68
C ILE A 186 1.21 -20.27 -3.01
N SER A 187 2.34 -20.68 -3.59
CA SER A 187 2.36 -21.68 -4.65
C SER A 187 3.74 -22.34 -4.78
N ARG A 188 3.77 -23.65 -5.01
CA ARG A 188 5.00 -24.38 -5.45
C ARG A 188 5.52 -23.92 -6.83
N THR A 189 4.79 -23.04 -7.52
CA THR A 189 5.08 -22.62 -8.90
C THR A 189 5.50 -21.16 -9.04
N SER A 190 5.45 -20.37 -7.98
CA SER A 190 5.80 -18.96 -8.04
C SER A 190 6.93 -18.65 -7.07
N PRO A 191 8.06 -18.11 -7.56
CA PRO A 191 9.05 -17.54 -6.68
C PRO A 191 8.41 -16.41 -5.86
N GLY A 192 8.58 -16.44 -4.54
CA GLY A 192 7.93 -15.49 -3.66
C GLY A 192 8.52 -14.08 -3.72
N LEU A 193 8.07 -13.15 -2.84
CA LEU A 193 8.82 -11.91 -2.57
C LEU A 193 10.21 -12.34 -2.17
N ALA A 194 11.21 -11.85 -2.91
CA ALA A 194 12.61 -12.08 -2.59
C ALA A 194 13.05 -11.39 -1.29
N VAL A 195 12.17 -10.59 -0.63
CA VAL A 195 12.56 -9.67 0.43
C VAL A 195 11.56 -9.63 1.58
N GLU A 196 12.09 -9.64 2.80
CA GLU A 196 11.33 -9.44 4.04
C GLU A 196 10.85 -7.98 4.19
N PRO A 197 9.56 -7.74 4.53
CA PRO A 197 9.06 -6.38 4.71
C PRO A 197 9.62 -5.71 5.98
N GLU A 198 10.07 -4.47 5.83
CA GLU A 198 10.46 -3.59 6.93
C GLU A 198 9.27 -2.69 7.31
N PHE A 199 9.16 -2.35 8.60
CA PHE A 199 8.06 -1.55 9.12
C PHE A 199 8.60 -0.29 9.81
N PRO A 200 8.94 0.78 9.07
CA PRO A 200 9.63 1.94 9.63
C PRO A 200 8.95 2.53 10.87
N PHE A 201 7.62 2.63 10.89
CA PHE A 201 6.87 3.15 12.05
C PHE A 201 6.93 2.29 13.33
N ASN A 202 7.43 1.06 13.23
CA ASN A 202 7.69 0.21 14.40
C ASN A 202 9.14 0.34 14.90
N GLU A 203 10.03 0.91 14.10
CA GLU A 203 11.48 0.95 14.35
C GLU A 203 12.00 2.35 14.65
N ILE A 204 11.35 3.37 14.12
CA ILE A 204 11.62 4.77 14.48
C ILE A 204 10.95 5.12 15.81
N ASP A 205 11.53 6.08 16.53
CA ASP A 205 10.95 6.65 17.74
C ASP A 205 9.80 7.62 17.40
N ALA A 206 8.70 7.06 16.88
CA ALA A 206 7.49 7.79 16.51
C ALA A 206 6.24 6.97 16.88
N ALA A 207 5.85 7.06 18.14
CA ALA A 207 4.73 6.33 18.74
C ALA A 207 3.36 6.83 18.23
N GLY A 208 3.25 8.10 17.84
CA GLY A 208 2.01 8.73 17.40
C GLY A 208 1.97 9.17 15.93
N ILE A 209 0.76 9.39 15.39
CA ILE A 209 0.58 9.92 14.02
C ILE A 209 1.29 11.27 13.85
N GLY A 210 1.24 12.15 14.85
CA GLY A 210 1.92 13.46 14.79
C GLY A 210 3.44 13.34 14.69
N GLU A 211 4.05 12.45 15.46
CA GLU A 211 5.50 12.18 15.41
C GLU A 211 5.89 11.54 14.07
N GLN A 212 5.08 10.61 13.56
CA GLN A 212 5.28 10.00 12.25
C GLN A 212 5.19 11.03 11.12
N MET A 213 4.24 11.98 11.20
CA MET A 213 4.15 13.11 10.27
C MET A 213 5.37 14.03 10.36
N GLY A 214 5.85 14.32 11.57
CA GLY A 214 7.07 15.10 11.79
C GLY A 214 8.28 14.44 11.15
N TRP A 215 8.47 13.14 11.41
CA TRP A 215 9.53 12.34 10.82
C TRP A 215 9.46 12.27 9.29
N LEU A 216 8.27 12.03 8.71
CA LEU A 216 8.08 12.05 7.25
C LEU A 216 8.42 13.41 6.66
N SER A 217 7.97 14.50 7.30
CA SER A 217 8.24 15.86 6.81
C SER A 217 9.74 16.17 6.80
N GLU A 218 10.46 15.83 7.86
CA GLU A 218 11.91 16.03 7.93
C GLU A 218 12.64 15.16 6.90
N THR A 219 12.24 13.90 6.78
CA THR A 219 12.86 12.95 5.84
C THR A 219 12.64 13.38 4.40
N ASN A 220 11.44 13.83 4.04
CA ASN A 220 11.13 14.34 2.70
C ASN A 220 11.96 15.58 2.33
N LYS A 221 12.25 16.47 3.30
CA LYS A 221 13.15 17.61 3.08
C LYS A 221 14.57 17.13 2.75
N ARG A 222 15.12 16.23 3.56
CA ARG A 222 16.46 15.66 3.33
C ARG A 222 16.57 14.94 1.99
N LEU A 223 15.58 14.12 1.64
CA LEU A 223 15.53 13.41 0.35
C LEU A 223 15.41 14.35 -0.86
N THR A 224 14.94 15.58 -0.65
CA THR A 224 14.87 16.61 -1.69
C THR A 224 16.21 17.34 -1.83
N GLU A 225 16.85 17.68 -0.72
CA GLU A 225 18.16 18.34 -0.70
C GLU A 225 19.25 17.47 -1.36
N VAL A 226 19.26 16.17 -1.09
CA VAL A 226 20.19 15.20 -1.72
C VAL A 226 19.96 15.06 -3.22
N ALA A 227 18.73 15.25 -3.72
CA ALA A 227 18.45 15.16 -5.15
C ALA A 227 18.91 16.40 -5.94
N GLN A 228 19.23 17.50 -5.25
CA GLN A 228 19.66 18.77 -5.84
C GLN A 228 21.18 18.99 -5.76
N SER A 229 21.90 18.14 -5.04
CA SER A 229 23.36 18.15 -4.88
C SER A 229 24.04 17.22 -5.87
#